data_AF-X1RI53-F1
#
_entry.id   AF-X1RI53-F1
#
_cell.length_a   1.000
_cell.length_b   1.000
_cell.length_c   1.000
_cell.angle_alpha   90.00
_cell.angle_beta   90.00
_cell.angle_gamma   90.00
#
_symmetry.space_group_name_H-M   'P 1'
#
loop_
_entity.id
_entity.type
_entity.pdbx_description
1 polymer ?
#
loop_
_entity_poly.entity_id
_entity_poly.type
_entity_poly.pdbx_seq_one_letter_code
_entity_poly.pdbx_strand_id
1 'polypeptide(L)'
;IEELEQGEVVLVSFDHEASSLPEIKPMAQAILRHCFSKNLKVISFALLAEGTAIGDEILRNVANEYDRKYGKDYVFLGFRPQYTAAILGLGEDLHRVFPE
;
A
#
# COMPACT_ATOMS: atom_id res chain seq x y z
N ILE A 1 -8.58 7.38 8.57
CA ILE A 1 -9.42 6.38 7.86
C ILE A 1 -10.89 6.61 8.17
N GLU A 2 -11.29 6.85 9.42
CA GLU A 2 -12.72 6.93 9.77
C GLU A 2 -13.49 8.07 9.12
N GLU A 3 -12.84 9.21 8.91
CA GLU A 3 -13.41 10.40 8.28
C GLU A 3 -13.44 10.33 6.75
N LEU A 4 -12.83 9.32 6.14
CA LEU A 4 -12.77 9.18 4.69
C LEU A 4 -14.10 8.67 4.12
N GLU A 5 -14.50 9.27 3.00
CA GLU A 5 -15.68 8.88 2.23
C GLU A 5 -15.39 7.68 1.32
N GLN A 6 -16.44 6.97 0.93
CA GLN A 6 -16.31 5.83 0.02
C GLN A 6 -15.64 6.25 -1.31
N GLY A 7 -14.68 5.43 -1.74
CA GLY A 7 -13.96 5.64 -3.00
C GLY A 7 -12.76 6.58 -2.90
N GLU A 8 -12.56 7.25 -1.76
CA GLU A 8 -11.32 7.97 -1.48
C GLU A 8 -10.12 7.01 -1.42
N VAL A 9 -8.93 7.58 -1.66
CA VAL A 9 -7.69 6.82 -1.86
C VAL A 9 -6.83 6.90 -0.61
N VAL A 10 -6.35 5.74 -0.16
CA VAL A 10 -5.34 5.62 0.90
C VAL A 10 -4.03 5.14 0.29
N LEU A 11 -2.95 5.87 0.60
CA LEU A 11 -1.59 5.51 0.22
C LEU A 11 -0.96 4.68 1.36
N VAL A 12 -0.42 3.49 1.05
CA VAL A 12 0.18 2.59 2.06
C VAL A 12 1.55 2.13 1.58
N SER A 13 2.61 2.48 2.32
CA SER A 13 3.96 1.98 2.05
C SER A 13 4.29 0.75 2.91
N PHE A 14 5.02 -0.21 2.32
CA PHE A 14 5.49 -1.42 3.01
C PHE A 14 7.00 -1.35 3.23
N ASP A 15 7.39 -0.58 4.25
CA ASP A 15 8.79 -0.23 4.51
C ASP A 15 9.29 -0.97 5.76
N HIS A 16 9.52 -2.27 5.65
CA HIS A 16 9.95 -3.10 6.77
C HIS A 16 11.06 -4.07 6.37
N GLU A 17 11.86 -4.44 7.38
CA GLU A 17 12.81 -5.54 7.31
C GLU A 17 12.12 -6.88 7.60
N ALA A 18 12.69 -7.99 7.12
CA ALA A 18 12.14 -9.32 7.34
C ALA A 18 12.04 -9.72 8.83
N SER A 19 12.95 -9.20 9.66
CA SER A 19 12.99 -9.44 11.11
C SER A 19 11.74 -8.92 11.84
N SER A 20 11.12 -7.85 11.32
CA SER A 20 9.94 -7.21 11.91
C SER A 20 8.62 -7.80 11.42
N LEU A 21 8.65 -8.78 10.50
CA LEU A 21 7.45 -9.33 9.87
C LEU A 21 6.37 -9.83 10.87
N PRO A 22 6.71 -10.50 11.99
CA PRO A 22 5.70 -10.95 12.95
C PRO A 22 4.84 -9.82 13.54
N GLU A 23 5.39 -8.61 13.66
CA GLU A 23 4.69 -7.42 14.16
C GLU A 23 3.99 -6.66 13.02
N ILE A 24 4.69 -6.47 11.90
CA ILE A 24 4.20 -5.65 10.78
C ILE A 24 3.02 -6.30 10.07
N LYS A 25 3.05 -7.63 9.88
CA LYS A 25 2.00 -8.35 9.15
C LYS A 25 0.60 -8.15 9.75
N PRO A 26 0.34 -8.41 11.04
CA PRO A 26 -1.00 -8.22 11.60
C PRO A 26 -1.45 -6.75 11.57
N MET A 27 -0.53 -5.80 11.74
CA MET A 27 -0.85 -4.37 11.67
C MET A 27 -1.25 -3.95 10.24
N ALA A 28 -0.47 -4.32 9.23
CA ALA A 28 -0.78 -4.04 7.84
C ALA A 28 -2.13 -4.66 7.43
N GLN A 29 -2.39 -5.90 7.86
CA GLN A 29 -3.68 -6.56 7.62
C GLN A 29 -4.84 -5.80 8.27
N ALA A 30 -4.69 -5.34 9.52
CA ALA A 30 -5.75 -4.58 10.19
C ALA A 30 -6.08 -3.29 9.45
N ILE A 31 -5.06 -2.53 9.02
CA ILE A 31 -5.24 -1.29 8.26
C ILE A 31 -5.91 -1.55 6.91
N LEU A 32 -5.45 -2.54 6.15
CA LEU A 32 -6.01 -2.87 4.85
C LEU A 32 -7.46 -3.37 4.95
N ARG A 33 -7.76 -4.24 5.92
CA ARG A 33 -9.13 -4.71 6.19
C ARG A 33 -10.05 -3.55 6.51
N HIS A 34 -9.59 -2.58 7.30
CA HIS A 34 -10.36 -1.37 7.59
C HIS A 34 -10.59 -0.54 6.33
N CYS A 35 -9.56 -0.32 5.49
CA CYS A 35 -9.72 0.42 4.24
C CYS A 35 -10.76 -0.25 3.33
N PHE A 36 -10.67 -1.56 3.15
CA PHE A 36 -11.61 -2.29 2.29
C PHE A 36 -12.99 -2.45 2.91
N SER A 37 -13.17 -2.54 4.22
CA SER A 37 -14.50 -2.57 4.83
C SER A 37 -15.28 -1.27 4.60
N LYS A 38 -14.57 -0.14 4.45
CA LYS A 38 -15.14 1.19 4.13
C LYS A 38 -15.23 1.50 2.63
N ASN A 39 -14.99 0.54 1.75
CA ASN A 39 -14.97 0.76 0.30
C ASN A 39 -13.97 1.83 -0.16
N LEU A 40 -12.84 1.97 0.55
CA LEU A 40 -11.74 2.83 0.12
C LEU A 40 -10.90 2.15 -0.95
N LYS A 41 -10.23 2.96 -1.77
CA LYS A 41 -9.23 2.48 -2.72
C LYS A 41 -7.85 2.51 -2.07
N VAL A 42 -7.02 1.53 -2.38
CA VAL A 42 -5.67 1.44 -1.80
C VAL A 42 -4.61 1.49 -2.89
N ILE A 43 -3.71 2.45 -2.81
CA ILE A 43 -2.49 2.49 -3.62
C ILE A 43 -1.34 2.14 -2.70
N SER A 44 -0.58 1.10 -3.05
CA SER A 44 0.55 0.66 -2.24
C SER A 44 1.86 0.66 -3.00
N PHE A 45 2.96 0.77 -2.26
CA PHE A 45 4.32 0.76 -2.78
C PHE A 45 5.29 0.35 -1.67
N ALA A 46 6.57 0.24 -1.98
CA ALA A 46 7.63 0.00 -1.00
C ALA A 46 8.83 0.91 -1.26
N LEU A 47 9.45 1.38 -0.19
CA LEU A 47 10.69 2.16 -0.15
C LEU A 47 11.87 1.33 0.38
N LEU A 48 11.60 0.13 0.89
CA LEU A 48 12.60 -0.91 1.19
C LEU A 48 12.37 -2.14 0.31
N ALA A 49 13.46 -2.72 -0.19
CA ALA A 49 13.38 -3.85 -1.10
C ALA A 49 12.80 -5.10 -0.41
N GLU A 50 13.17 -5.34 0.86
CA GLU A 50 12.71 -6.50 1.62
C GLU A 50 11.19 -6.53 1.80
N GLY A 51 10.58 -5.37 2.01
CA GLY A 51 9.13 -5.24 2.21
C GLY A 51 8.30 -5.37 0.94
N THR A 52 8.92 -5.38 -0.23
CA THR A 52 8.22 -5.27 -1.52
C THR A 52 7.34 -6.48 -1.83
N ALA A 53 7.94 -7.68 -1.89
CA ALA A 53 7.20 -8.90 -2.23
C ALA A 53 6.17 -9.26 -1.15
N ILE A 54 6.54 -9.08 0.12
CA ILE A 54 5.68 -9.35 1.26
C ILE A 54 4.49 -8.38 1.30
N GLY A 55 4.73 -7.10 1.02
CA GLY A 55 3.69 -6.08 0.97
C GLY A 55 2.64 -6.36 -0.11
N ASP A 56 3.07 -6.70 -1.33
CA ASP A 56 2.17 -7.10 -2.41
C ASP A 56 1.36 -8.35 -2.03
N GLU A 57 2.00 -9.35 -1.42
CA GLU A 57 1.32 -10.57 -0.94
C GLU A 57 0.23 -10.23 0.10
N ILE A 58 0.56 -9.42 1.11
CA ILE A 58 -0.39 -9.02 2.15
C ILE A 58 -1.56 -8.24 1.54
N LEU A 59 -1.27 -7.27 0.67
CA LEU A 59 -2.30 -6.47 0.00
C LEU A 59 -3.26 -7.33 -0.81
N ARG A 60 -2.72 -8.22 -1.67
CA ARG A 60 -3.51 -9.13 -2.50
C ARG A 60 -4.38 -10.07 -1.67
N ASN A 61 -3.82 -10.65 -0.62
CA ASN A 61 -4.55 -11.56 0.26
C ASN A 61 -5.73 -10.85 0.93
N VAL A 62 -5.51 -9.66 1.49
CA VAL A 62 -6.56 -8.89 2.17
C VAL A 62 -7.56 -8.32 1.16
N ALA A 63 -7.13 -7.92 -0.03
CA ALA A 63 -8.02 -7.48 -1.11
C ALA A 63 -8.98 -8.59 -1.55
N ASN A 64 -8.49 -9.83 -1.63
CA ASN A 64 -9.29 -11.00 -1.96
C ASN A 64 -10.34 -11.33 -0.89
N GLU A 65 -10.07 -11.06 0.38
CA GLU A 65 -11.07 -11.21 1.47
C GLU A 65 -12.32 -10.33 1.26
N TYR A 66 -12.22 -9.27 0.45
CA TYR A 66 -13.27 -8.27 0.20
C TYR A 66 -13.67 -8.15 -1.28
N ASP A 67 -13.35 -9.15 -2.10
CA ASP A 67 -13.64 -9.20 -3.55
C ASP A 67 -13.15 -7.95 -4.34
N ARG A 68 -12.05 -7.35 -3.88
CA ARG A 68 -11.47 -6.14 -4.50
C ARG A 68 -10.72 -6.49 -5.78
N LYS A 69 -10.84 -5.64 -6.80
CA LYS A 69 -10.25 -5.85 -8.13
C LYS A 69 -8.98 -5.01 -8.31
N TYR A 70 -7.90 -5.67 -8.71
CA TYR A 70 -6.66 -5.00 -9.09
C TYR A 70 -6.88 -4.02 -10.25
N GLY A 71 -6.23 -2.85 -10.19
CA GLY A 71 -6.39 -1.79 -11.19
C GLY A 71 -7.68 -0.98 -11.06
N LYS A 72 -8.60 -1.35 -10.16
CA LYS A 72 -9.84 -0.61 -9.90
C LYS A 72 -9.94 -0.17 -8.44
N ASP A 73 -9.78 -1.12 -7.54
CA ASP A 73 -9.96 -0.92 -6.10
C ASP A 73 -8.60 -0.86 -5.38
N TYR A 74 -7.58 -1.51 -5.94
CA TYR A 74 -6.22 -1.41 -5.43
C TYR A 74 -5.16 -1.58 -6.53
N VAL A 75 -3.97 -1.04 -6.28
CA VAL A 75 -2.76 -1.26 -7.09
C VAL A 75 -1.53 -1.34 -6.18
N PHE A 76 -0.50 -2.03 -6.66
CA PHE A 76 0.82 -2.04 -6.04
C PHE A 76 1.83 -1.50 -7.07
N LEU A 77 2.44 -0.35 -6.78
CA LEU A 77 3.33 0.38 -7.68
C LEU A 77 4.77 -0.14 -7.66
N GLY A 78 5.07 -1.12 -6.80
CA GLY A 78 6.39 -1.71 -6.71
C GLY A 78 7.34 -0.98 -5.75
N PHE A 79 8.63 -1.21 -5.97
CA PHE A 79 9.71 -0.67 -5.16
C PHE A 79 10.25 0.63 -5.74
N ARG A 80 10.39 1.66 -4.90
CA ARG A 80 11.08 2.91 -5.25
C ARG A 80 12.28 3.15 -4.33
N PRO A 81 13.52 3.10 -4.86
CA PRO A 81 14.70 3.37 -4.05
C PRO A 81 14.85 4.87 -3.73
N GLN A 82 15.81 5.21 -2.87
CA GLN A 82 16.06 6.57 -2.38
C GLN A 82 14.82 7.19 -1.70
N TYR A 83 14.41 6.60 -0.57
CA TYR A 83 13.18 6.94 0.14
C TYR A 83 12.95 8.45 0.34
N THR A 84 13.98 9.24 0.65
CA THR A 84 13.84 10.71 0.80
C THR A 84 13.40 11.38 -0.50
N ALA A 85 14.05 11.05 -1.62
CA ALA A 85 13.70 11.62 -2.92
C ALA A 85 12.33 11.12 -3.40
N ALA A 86 12.00 9.85 -3.12
CA ALA A 86 10.69 9.29 -3.42
C ALA A 86 9.57 10.02 -2.67
N ILE A 87 9.72 10.23 -1.36
CA ILE A 87 8.72 10.94 -0.54
C ILE A 87 8.56 12.40 -0.99
N LEU A 88 9.65 13.10 -1.29
CA LEU A 88 9.57 14.47 -1.82
C LEU A 88 8.84 14.50 -3.17
N GLY A 89 9.18 13.59 -4.08
CA GLY A 89 8.52 13.49 -5.37
C GLY A 89 7.03 13.15 -5.27
N LEU A 90 6.62 12.34 -4.29
CA LEU A 90 5.21 12.01 -4.03
C LEU A 90 4.38 13.25 -3.64
N GLY A 91 5.01 14.22 -2.97
CA GLY A 91 4.38 15.50 -2.65
C GLY A 91 4.26 16.45 -3.85
N GLU A 92 5.00 16.20 -4.93
CA GLU A 92 4.96 16.99 -6.16
C GLU A 92 4.07 16.34 -7.24
N ASP A 93 4.41 15.11 -7.64
CA ASP A 93 3.75 14.36 -8.71
C ASP A 93 3.98 12.85 -8.55
N LEU A 94 2.90 12.11 -8.24
CA LEU A 94 2.91 10.66 -8.12
C LEU A 94 3.35 9.96 -9.41
N HIS A 95 2.91 10.43 -10.59
CA HIS A 95 3.24 9.81 -11.88
C HIS A 95 4.71 9.98 -12.23
N ARG A 96 5.35 11.06 -11.75
CA ARG A 96 6.79 11.25 -11.94
C ARG A 96 7.61 10.24 -11.12
N VAL A 97 7.11 9.86 -9.95
CA VAL A 97 7.76 8.88 -9.07
C VAL A 97 7.53 7.45 -9.56
N PHE A 98 6.29 7.16 -9.99
CA PHE A 98 5.84 5.88 -10.52
C PHE A 98 5.20 6.08 -11.91
N PRO A 99 6.01 6.06 -12.99
CA PRO A 99 5.54 6.38 -14.34
C PRO A 99 4.75 5.27 -15.04
N GLU A 100 4.62 4.09 -14.42
CA GLU A 100 3.93 2.91 -14.95
C GLU A 100 2.61 2.64 -14.23
#